data_AF-A0A0K3BER9-F1
#
_entry.id   AF-A0A0K3BER9-F1
#
_cell.length_a   1.000
_cell.length_b   1.000
_cell.length_c   1.000
_cell.angle_alpha   90.00
_cell.angle_beta   90.00
_cell.angle_gamma   90.00
#
_symmetry.space_group_name_H-M   'P 1'
#
loop_
_entity.id
_entity.type
_entity.pdbx_description
1 polymer ?
#
loop_
_entity_poly.entity_id
_entity_poly.type
_entity_poly.pdbx_seq_one_letter_code
_entity_poly.pdbx_strand_id
1 'polypeptide(L)'
;MGSLADMTRNAWICLAGQVVATIGIGLQWLNYPQALPPGLLYVAGAIAILLLERRSRWAPMGAVAMSGWIFLGGLSGGPLIKGLTSTKDIVLIGNWVMVAGLVVSVIAAVVAMATARPTEPNLERSTPVVVTSVGLLVFAIGNAMIFGLKLERPIAIVFIVMALLIPVVRHRFMIMISIVMSAAFLEGLLSQGGVARLGTPSEVVDFGATLLMLGGLTAALIAGIIAVLPRRAARLETSR
;
A
#
# COMPACT_ATOMS: atom_id res chain seq x y z
N MET A 1 17.77 1.54 -17.25
CA MET A 1 16.95 2.31 -16.27
C MET A 1 17.03 3.78 -16.68
N GLY A 2 15.94 4.54 -16.69
CA GLY A 2 15.99 5.99 -16.96
C GLY A 2 16.81 6.75 -15.90
N SER A 3 17.25 7.97 -16.20
CA SER A 3 17.96 8.80 -15.22
C SER A 3 16.99 9.32 -14.17
N LEU A 4 17.43 9.56 -12.94
CA LEU A 4 16.63 10.31 -11.95
C LEU A 4 16.37 11.75 -12.43
N ALA A 5 17.22 12.26 -13.31
CA ALA A 5 17.04 13.57 -13.95
C ALA A 5 15.77 13.64 -14.83
N ASP A 6 15.22 12.51 -15.27
CA ASP A 6 14.05 12.46 -16.14
C ASP A 6 12.72 12.63 -15.35
N MET A 7 12.77 12.69 -14.02
CA MET A 7 11.57 12.85 -13.20
C MET A 7 10.98 14.26 -13.35
N THR A 8 9.66 14.33 -13.51
CA THR A 8 8.95 15.60 -13.55
C THR A 8 9.11 16.35 -12.23
N ARG A 9 9.06 17.68 -12.27
CA ARG A 9 9.12 18.53 -11.06
C ARG A 9 8.07 18.11 -10.02
N ASN A 10 6.86 17.76 -10.45
CA ASN A 10 5.80 17.34 -9.54
C ASN A 10 6.09 15.98 -8.89
N ALA A 11 6.72 15.04 -9.61
CA ALA A 11 7.15 13.78 -9.03
C ALA A 11 8.25 13.98 -7.97
N TRP A 12 9.16 14.92 -8.20
CA TRP A 12 10.16 15.32 -7.19
C TRP A 12 9.54 15.93 -5.94
N ILE A 13 8.55 16.82 -6.09
CA ILE A 13 7.83 17.41 -4.95
C ILE A 13 7.07 16.31 -4.19
N CYS A 14 6.43 15.39 -4.90
CA CYS A 14 5.75 14.25 -4.31
C CYS A 14 6.70 13.38 -3.47
N LEU A 15 7.89 13.06 -4.02
CA LEU A 15 8.95 12.32 -3.33
C LEU A 15 9.46 13.08 -2.10
N ALA A 16 9.71 14.38 -2.23
CA ALA A 16 10.14 15.22 -1.11
C ALA A 16 9.11 15.21 0.03
N GLY A 17 7.81 15.30 -0.30
CA GLY A 17 6.73 15.16 0.68
C GLY A 17 6.74 13.81 1.42
N GLN A 18 6.97 12.70 0.71
CA GLN A 18 7.11 11.36 1.32
C GLN A 18 8.34 11.27 2.23
N VAL A 19 9.47 11.88 1.84
CA VAL A 19 10.67 11.93 2.68
C VAL A 19 10.40 12.73 3.96
N VAL A 20 9.75 13.89 3.85
CA VAL A 20 9.33 14.68 5.03
C VAL A 20 8.39 13.87 5.93
N ALA A 21 7.44 13.14 5.35
CA ALA A 21 6.56 12.26 6.11
C ALA A 21 7.34 11.16 6.86
N THR A 22 8.35 10.57 6.20
CA THR A 22 9.26 9.58 6.82
C THR A 22 10.00 10.17 8.02
N ILE A 23 10.51 11.39 7.90
CA ILE A 23 11.19 12.09 9.00
C ILE A 23 10.23 12.29 10.18
N GLY A 24 8.99 12.72 9.91
CA GLY A 24 7.96 12.86 10.93
C GLY A 24 7.66 11.54 11.67
N ILE A 25 7.55 10.43 10.94
CA ILE A 25 7.39 9.09 11.53
C ILE A 25 8.62 8.70 12.37
N GLY A 26 9.83 8.99 11.87
CA GLY A 26 11.08 8.73 12.59
C GLY A 26 11.14 9.48 13.92
N LEU A 27 10.78 10.77 13.94
CA LEU A 27 10.72 11.57 15.17
C LEU A 27 9.76 10.97 16.21
N GLN A 28 8.58 10.50 15.78
CA GLN A 28 7.63 9.84 16.67
C GLN A 28 8.20 8.52 17.22
N TRP A 29 8.92 7.75 16.39
CA TRP A 29 9.54 6.49 16.79
C TRP A 29 10.68 6.70 17.80
N LEU A 30 11.46 7.78 17.69
CA LEU A 30 12.52 8.09 18.66
C LEU A 30 12.00 8.28 20.10
N ASN A 31 10.74 8.66 20.27
CA ASN A 31 10.12 8.75 21.60
C ASN A 31 9.83 7.38 22.23
N TYR A 32 9.65 6.33 21.41
CA TYR A 32 9.46 4.96 21.90
C TYR A 32 9.96 3.95 20.85
N PRO A 33 11.29 3.73 20.79
CA PRO A 33 11.89 2.90 19.76
C PRO A 33 11.60 1.43 20.03
N GLN A 34 10.53 0.93 19.42
CA GLN A 34 10.15 -0.48 19.40
C GLN A 34 10.30 -1.05 17.98
N ALA A 35 9.52 -2.08 17.64
CA ALA A 35 9.39 -2.58 16.27
C ALA A 35 9.16 -1.45 15.26
N LEU A 36 9.56 -1.70 14.01
CA LEU A 36 9.52 -0.72 12.93
C LEU A 36 8.07 -0.21 12.73
N PRO A 37 7.83 1.12 12.76
CA PRO A 37 6.48 1.65 12.64
C PRO A 37 5.84 1.20 11.32
N PRO A 38 4.60 0.66 11.33
CA PRO A 38 3.92 0.25 10.10
C PRO A 38 3.82 1.39 9.08
N GLY A 39 3.65 2.63 9.56
CA GLY A 39 3.67 3.85 8.74
C GLY A 39 4.88 3.95 7.81
N LEU A 40 6.05 3.51 8.28
CA LEU A 40 7.30 3.58 7.53
C LEU A 40 7.32 2.60 6.36
N LEU A 41 6.71 1.42 6.50
CA LEU A 41 6.53 0.46 5.40
C LEU A 41 5.63 1.03 4.30
N TYR A 42 4.54 1.72 4.67
CA TYR A 42 3.64 2.35 3.70
C TYR A 42 4.34 3.47 2.92
N VAL A 43 5.10 4.33 3.61
CA VAL A 43 5.86 5.42 2.95
C VAL A 43 6.97 4.84 2.06
N ALA A 44 7.72 3.85 2.54
CA ALA A 44 8.74 3.17 1.75
C ALA A 44 8.13 2.52 0.50
N GLY A 45 6.97 1.87 0.64
CA GLY A 45 6.21 1.31 -0.47
C GLY A 45 5.76 2.38 -1.47
N ALA A 46 5.26 3.53 -1.00
CA ALA A 46 4.89 4.65 -1.86
C ALA A 46 6.08 5.19 -2.67
N ILE A 47 7.24 5.35 -2.01
CA ILE A 47 8.49 5.78 -2.65
C ILE A 47 8.92 4.75 -3.70
N ALA A 48 8.92 3.45 -3.35
CA ALA A 48 9.28 2.38 -4.27
C ALA A 48 8.36 2.36 -5.49
N ILE A 49 7.04 2.49 -5.29
CA ILE A 49 6.06 2.60 -6.38
C ILE A 49 6.38 3.78 -7.29
N LEU A 50 6.59 4.96 -6.72
CA LEU A 50 6.89 6.18 -7.47
C LEU A 50 8.17 6.02 -8.31
N LEU A 51 9.21 5.38 -7.77
CA LEU A 51 10.48 5.18 -8.47
C LEU A 51 10.38 4.12 -9.58
N LEU A 52 9.67 3.02 -9.33
CA LEU A 52 9.46 1.95 -10.31
C LEU A 52 8.59 2.41 -11.47
N GLU A 53 7.54 3.19 -11.17
CA GLU A 53 6.55 3.65 -12.14
C GLU A 53 6.77 5.10 -12.57
N ARG A 54 7.94 5.73 -12.36
CA ARG A 54 8.18 7.16 -12.66
C ARG A 54 7.79 7.66 -14.07
N ARG A 55 7.59 6.75 -15.04
CA ARG A 55 7.13 7.06 -16.41
C ARG A 55 5.59 7.00 -16.57
N SER A 56 4.91 6.35 -15.64
CA SER A 56 3.46 6.26 -15.55
C SER A 56 2.89 7.57 -15.00
N ARG A 57 1.79 8.03 -15.61
CA ARG A 57 1.02 9.18 -15.10
C ARG A 57 0.34 8.88 -13.77
N TRP A 58 0.13 7.60 -13.49
CA TRP A 58 -0.51 7.11 -12.27
C TRP A 58 0.47 6.81 -11.14
N ALA A 59 1.79 6.87 -11.37
CA ALA A 59 2.79 6.64 -10.34
C ALA A 59 2.56 7.46 -9.05
N PRO A 60 2.18 8.76 -9.13
CA PRO A 60 1.93 9.56 -7.93
C PRO A 60 0.67 9.14 -7.15
N MET A 61 -0.26 8.42 -7.79
CA MET A 61 -1.47 7.92 -7.15
C MET A 61 -1.13 6.96 -6.01
N GLY A 62 0.05 6.33 -6.03
CA GLY A 62 0.51 5.43 -4.97
C GLY A 62 0.83 6.21 -3.70
N ALA A 63 1.46 7.36 -3.86
CA ALA A 63 1.65 8.32 -2.78
C ALA A 63 0.31 8.81 -2.23
N VAL A 64 -0.67 9.11 -3.08
CA VAL A 64 -2.02 9.50 -2.62
C VAL A 64 -2.68 8.38 -1.83
N ALA A 65 -2.70 7.16 -2.37
CA ALA A 65 -3.33 6.01 -1.73
C ALA A 65 -2.68 5.68 -0.38
N MET A 66 -1.34 5.63 -0.33
CA MET A 66 -0.61 5.34 0.92
C MET A 66 -0.73 6.47 1.93
N SER A 67 -0.69 7.74 1.49
CA SER A 67 -0.87 8.89 2.38
C SER A 67 -2.29 8.91 2.95
N GLY A 68 -3.30 8.67 2.11
CA GLY A 68 -4.69 8.54 2.52
C GLY A 68 -4.86 7.39 3.51
N TRP A 69 -4.18 6.26 3.29
CA TRP A 69 -4.21 5.12 4.20
C TRP A 69 -3.59 5.44 5.56
N ILE A 70 -2.40 6.05 5.59
CA ILE A 70 -1.75 6.47 6.84
C ILE A 70 -2.65 7.44 7.61
N PHE A 71 -3.25 8.39 6.90
CA PHE A 71 -4.13 9.39 7.51
C PHE A 71 -5.41 8.75 8.06
N LEU A 72 -6.10 7.93 7.27
CA LEU A 72 -7.32 7.22 7.69
C LEU A 72 -7.06 6.24 8.84
N GLY A 73 -5.97 5.46 8.76
CA GLY A 73 -5.57 4.54 9.82
C GLY A 73 -5.20 5.28 11.11
N GLY A 74 -4.47 6.38 11.00
CA GLY A 74 -4.11 7.23 12.13
C GLY A 74 -5.32 7.88 12.81
N LEU A 75 -6.31 8.33 12.03
CA LEU A 75 -7.55 8.93 12.54
C LEU A 75 -8.48 7.89 13.15
N SER A 76 -8.77 6.81 12.43
CA SER A 76 -9.73 5.77 12.87
C SER A 76 -9.26 4.99 14.09
N GLY A 77 -7.95 4.74 14.23
CA GLY A 77 -7.42 4.09 15.43
C GLY A 77 -7.32 5.04 16.63
N GLY A 78 -7.30 6.36 16.39
CA GLY A 78 -6.99 7.39 17.38
C GLY A 78 -5.50 7.74 17.63
N PRO A 79 -4.45 7.00 17.18
CA PRO A 79 -3.06 7.42 17.39
C PRO A 79 -2.73 8.82 16.88
N LEU A 80 -3.29 9.23 15.72
CA LEU A 80 -2.96 10.52 15.14
C LEU A 80 -3.53 11.67 15.99
N ILE A 81 -4.78 11.54 16.44
CA ILE A 81 -5.42 12.55 17.31
C ILE A 81 -4.68 12.64 18.65
N LYS A 82 -4.34 11.49 19.25
CA LYS A 82 -3.53 11.42 20.48
C LYS A 82 -2.14 12.03 20.29
N GLY A 83 -1.55 11.84 19.11
CA GLY A 83 -0.24 12.38 18.75
C GLY A 83 -0.26 13.90 18.57
N LEU A 84 -1.28 14.43 17.89
CA LEU A 84 -1.49 15.87 17.67
C LEU A 84 -1.91 16.64 18.93
N THR A 85 -2.39 15.93 19.95
CA THR A 85 -2.74 16.49 21.27
C THR A 85 -1.76 16.09 22.36
N SER A 86 -0.63 15.48 21.99
CA SER A 86 0.36 15.02 22.95
C SER A 86 1.06 16.20 23.63
N THR A 87 1.28 16.09 24.95
CA THR A 87 2.10 17.03 25.72
C THR A 87 3.60 16.82 25.52
N LYS A 88 4.00 15.80 24.75
CA LYS A 88 5.40 15.53 24.42
C LYS A 88 5.77 16.22 23.11
N ASP A 89 6.63 17.24 23.19
CA ASP A 89 7.02 18.08 22.05
C ASP A 89 7.48 17.28 20.84
N ILE A 90 8.32 16.26 21.02
CA ILE A 90 8.84 15.44 19.92
C ILE A 90 7.74 14.65 19.19
N VAL A 91 6.73 14.16 19.90
CA VAL A 91 5.61 13.41 19.32
C VAL A 91 4.68 14.37 18.58
N LEU A 92 4.40 15.52 19.18
CA LEU A 92 3.58 16.57 18.58
C LEU A 92 4.22 17.06 17.27
N ILE A 93 5.49 17.48 17.32
CA ILE A 93 6.26 17.94 16.16
C ILE A 93 6.33 16.84 15.09
N GLY A 94 6.66 15.60 15.48
CA GLY A 94 6.73 14.47 14.56
C GLY A 94 5.41 14.21 13.82
N ASN A 95 4.27 14.37 14.49
CA ASN A 95 2.95 14.23 13.85
C ASN A 95 2.64 15.38 12.88
N TRP A 96 2.95 16.62 13.26
CA TRP A 96 2.77 17.77 12.38
C TRP A 96 3.64 17.69 11.13
N VAL A 97 4.93 17.35 11.30
CA VAL A 97 5.87 17.14 10.19
C VAL A 97 5.38 16.03 9.27
N MET A 98 4.90 14.91 9.85
CA MET A 98 4.34 13.81 9.09
C MET A 98 3.14 14.25 8.25
N VAL A 99 2.14 14.88 8.87
CA VAL A 99 0.91 15.33 8.19
C VAL A 99 1.23 16.34 7.09
N ALA A 100 2.11 17.32 7.35
CA ALA A 100 2.53 18.29 6.36
C ALA A 100 3.18 17.62 5.13
N GLY A 101 4.09 16.66 5.36
CA GLY A 101 4.72 15.89 4.29
C GLY A 101 3.70 15.11 3.44
N LEU A 102 2.75 14.44 4.09
CA LEU A 102 1.68 13.70 3.40
C LEU A 102 0.79 14.64 2.57
N VAL A 103 0.37 15.78 3.12
CA VAL A 103 -0.47 16.77 2.41
C VAL A 103 0.25 17.31 1.17
N VAL A 104 1.51 17.72 1.31
CA VAL A 104 2.32 18.18 0.17
C VAL A 104 2.45 17.09 -0.89
N SER A 105 2.68 15.84 -0.47
CA SER A 105 2.79 14.71 -1.38
C SER A 105 1.49 14.47 -2.15
N VAL A 106 0.34 14.50 -1.48
CA VAL A 106 -0.99 14.33 -2.09
C VAL A 106 -1.27 15.43 -3.11
N ILE A 107 -1.05 16.70 -2.76
CA ILE A 107 -1.28 17.83 -3.68
C ILE A 107 -0.39 17.69 -4.92
N ALA A 108 0.90 17.45 -4.73
CA ALA A 108 1.84 17.28 -5.83
C ALA A 108 1.46 16.10 -6.73
N ALA A 109 0.99 15.00 -6.14
CA ALA A 109 0.53 13.84 -6.88
C ALA A 109 -0.73 14.11 -7.70
N VAL A 110 -1.72 14.83 -7.15
CA VAL A 110 -2.93 15.23 -7.89
C VAL A 110 -2.58 16.14 -9.06
N VAL A 111 -1.71 17.13 -8.84
CA VAL A 111 -1.23 18.04 -9.91
C VAL A 111 -0.46 17.26 -10.98
N ALA A 112 0.38 16.30 -10.58
CA ALA A 112 1.10 15.43 -11.52
C ALA A 112 0.12 14.61 -12.39
N MET A 113 -0.92 14.02 -11.79
CA MET A 113 -1.93 13.26 -12.52
C MET A 113 -2.74 14.14 -13.49
N ALA A 114 -3.08 15.37 -13.08
CA ALA A 114 -3.84 16.31 -13.91
C ALA A 114 -3.05 16.83 -15.13
N THR A 115 -1.72 16.84 -15.05
CA THR A 115 -0.85 17.43 -16.08
C THR A 115 -0.16 16.39 -16.97
N ALA A 116 -0.10 15.12 -16.55
CA ALA A 116 0.60 14.07 -17.28
C ALA A 116 -0.23 13.50 -18.45
N ARG A 117 0.43 13.31 -19.61
CA ARG A 117 -0.18 12.66 -20.78
C ARG A 117 -0.18 11.13 -20.61
N PRO A 118 -1.25 10.42 -21.01
CA PRO A 118 -1.25 8.96 -21.02
C PRO A 118 -0.21 8.42 -22.00
N THR A 119 0.75 7.65 -21.49
CA THR A 119 1.79 6.96 -22.29
C THR A 119 1.92 5.48 -21.93
N GLU A 120 0.97 4.94 -21.18
CA GLU A 120 1.17 3.65 -20.53
C GLU A 120 0.74 2.44 -21.38
N PRO A 121 1.54 1.36 -21.35
CA PRO A 121 1.14 0.09 -21.94
C PRO A 121 -0.03 -0.51 -21.15
N ASN A 122 -1.09 -0.83 -21.87
CA ASN A 122 -2.26 -1.54 -21.34
C ASN A 122 -1.83 -2.95 -20.89
N LEU A 123 -2.05 -3.29 -19.62
CA LEU A 123 -1.90 -4.67 -19.18
C LEU A 123 -3.06 -5.47 -19.76
N GLU A 124 -2.80 -6.32 -20.74
CA GLU A 124 -3.77 -7.32 -21.15
C GLU A 124 -4.16 -8.20 -19.96
N ARG A 125 -5.42 -8.64 -19.97
CA ARG A 125 -6.03 -9.47 -18.92
C ARG A 125 -5.23 -10.78 -18.81
N SER A 126 -4.28 -10.80 -17.89
CA SER A 126 -3.38 -11.94 -17.69
C SER A 126 -3.73 -12.69 -16.42
N THR A 127 -3.47 -14.00 -16.40
CA THR A 127 -3.74 -14.88 -15.26
C THR A 127 -3.24 -14.32 -13.92
N PRO A 128 -2.02 -13.74 -13.83
CA PRO A 128 -1.55 -13.13 -12.57
C PRO A 128 -2.43 -11.99 -12.05
N VAL A 129 -3.02 -11.17 -12.92
CA VAL A 129 -3.94 -10.08 -12.52
C VAL A 129 -5.22 -10.63 -11.91
N VAL A 130 -5.76 -11.71 -12.52
CA VAL A 130 -6.95 -12.39 -12.01
C VAL A 130 -6.66 -13.03 -10.66
N VAL A 131 -5.55 -13.76 -10.53
CA VAL A 131 -5.14 -14.38 -9.26
C VAL A 131 -4.91 -13.33 -8.18
N THR A 132 -4.32 -12.18 -8.53
CA THR A 132 -4.16 -11.06 -7.59
C THR A 132 -5.51 -10.58 -7.07
N SER A 133 -6.46 -10.32 -7.98
CA SER A 133 -7.80 -9.84 -7.63
C SER A 133 -8.56 -10.86 -6.77
N VAL A 134 -8.51 -12.14 -7.14
CA VAL A 134 -9.14 -13.23 -6.38
C VAL A 134 -8.51 -13.36 -4.99
N GLY A 135 -7.18 -13.31 -4.87
CA GLY A 135 -6.48 -13.36 -3.59
C GLY A 135 -6.94 -12.26 -2.63
N LEU A 136 -7.11 -11.03 -3.12
CA LEU A 136 -7.61 -9.92 -2.31
C LEU A 136 -9.08 -10.11 -1.88
N LEU A 137 -9.93 -10.69 -2.74
CA LEU A 137 -11.31 -11.03 -2.36
C LEU A 137 -11.34 -12.11 -1.28
N VAL A 138 -10.51 -13.15 -1.43
CA VAL A 138 -10.38 -14.23 -0.43
C VAL A 138 -9.95 -13.65 0.91
N PHE A 139 -8.96 -12.75 0.92
CA PHE A 139 -8.58 -12.03 2.13
C PHE A 139 -9.75 -11.23 2.72
N ALA A 140 -10.46 -10.46 1.89
CA ALA A 140 -11.56 -9.62 2.37
C ALA A 140 -12.70 -10.44 2.97
N ILE A 141 -13.00 -11.63 2.43
CA ILE A 141 -13.97 -12.57 2.99
C ILE A 141 -13.51 -13.05 4.37
N GLY A 142 -12.26 -13.53 4.49
CA GLY A 142 -11.71 -13.93 5.80
C GLY A 142 -11.73 -12.79 6.82
N ASN A 143 -11.38 -11.57 6.40
CA ASN A 143 -11.43 -10.39 7.26
C ASN A 143 -12.86 -10.06 7.70
N ALA A 144 -13.83 -10.12 6.78
CA ALA A 144 -15.24 -9.86 7.07
C ALA A 144 -15.85 -10.92 8.00
N MET A 145 -15.38 -12.17 7.97
CA MET A 145 -15.83 -13.21 8.89
C MET A 145 -15.47 -12.90 10.35
N ILE A 146 -14.27 -12.35 10.60
CA ILE A 146 -13.81 -12.01 11.97
C ILE A 146 -14.34 -10.64 12.41
N PHE A 147 -14.28 -9.64 11.54
CA PHE A 147 -14.49 -8.24 11.93
C PHE A 147 -15.80 -7.64 11.40
N GLY A 148 -16.52 -8.34 10.52
CA GLY A 148 -17.69 -7.83 9.81
C GLY A 148 -17.35 -6.82 8.71
N LEU A 149 -18.38 -6.36 7.99
CA LEU A 149 -18.28 -5.28 7.00
C LEU A 149 -18.58 -3.91 7.64
N LYS A 150 -17.83 -3.55 8.69
CA LYS A 150 -18.04 -2.30 9.43
C LYS A 150 -17.29 -1.14 8.76
N LEU A 151 -17.98 -0.02 8.55
CA LEU A 151 -17.37 1.21 8.01
C LEU A 151 -16.30 1.81 8.94
N GLU A 152 -16.41 1.58 10.25
CA GLU A 152 -15.42 1.99 11.25
C GLU A 152 -14.06 1.30 11.08
N ARG A 153 -14.06 0.10 10.46
CA ARG A 153 -12.86 -0.70 10.16
C ARG A 153 -12.95 -1.17 8.71
N PRO A 154 -12.77 -0.27 7.74
CA PRO A 154 -13.15 -0.53 6.35
C PRO A 154 -12.15 -1.46 5.62
N ILE A 155 -11.38 -2.28 6.33
CA ILE A 155 -10.34 -3.14 5.77
C ILE A 155 -10.93 -4.07 4.71
N ALA A 156 -11.95 -4.87 5.05
CA ALA A 156 -12.60 -5.76 4.09
C ALA A 156 -13.15 -5.00 2.87
N ILE A 157 -13.79 -3.85 3.10
CA ILE A 157 -14.37 -3.01 2.04
C ILE A 157 -13.26 -2.50 1.09
N VAL A 158 -12.14 -2.03 1.64
CA VAL A 158 -11.00 -1.52 0.86
C VAL A 158 -10.41 -2.62 -0.03
N PHE A 159 -10.26 -3.83 0.50
CA PHE A 159 -9.74 -4.95 -0.28
C PHE A 159 -10.73 -5.46 -1.34
N ILE A 160 -12.05 -5.41 -1.08
CA ILE A 160 -13.08 -5.66 -2.09
C ILE A 160 -12.98 -4.63 -3.22
N VAL A 161 -12.97 -3.34 -2.88
CA VAL A 161 -12.87 -2.26 -3.87
C VAL A 161 -11.58 -2.39 -4.66
N MET A 162 -10.45 -2.67 -4.01
CA MET A 162 -9.16 -2.87 -4.68
C MET A 162 -9.20 -4.06 -5.63
N ALA A 163 -9.77 -5.19 -5.23
CA ALA A 163 -9.93 -6.36 -6.08
C ALA A 163 -10.79 -6.09 -7.32
N LEU A 164 -11.84 -5.26 -7.19
CA LEU A 164 -12.69 -4.85 -8.30
C LEU A 164 -12.02 -3.82 -9.21
N LEU A 165 -11.17 -2.95 -8.65
CA LEU A 165 -10.46 -1.92 -9.40
C LEU A 165 -9.29 -2.49 -10.21
N ILE A 166 -8.60 -3.52 -9.74
CA ILE A 166 -7.45 -4.13 -10.46
C ILE A 166 -7.78 -4.52 -11.91
N PRO A 167 -8.88 -5.25 -12.22
CA PRO A 167 -9.21 -5.59 -13.60
C PRO A 167 -9.77 -4.42 -14.42
N VAL A 168 -10.29 -3.36 -13.76
CA VAL A 168 -10.88 -2.19 -14.41
C VAL A 168 -9.80 -1.17 -14.78
N VAL A 169 -8.87 -0.92 -13.85
CA VAL A 169 -7.73 -0.03 -14.03
C VAL A 169 -6.62 -0.83 -14.69
N ARG A 170 -6.57 -0.74 -16.02
CA ARG A 170 -5.65 -1.43 -16.94
C ARG A 170 -4.15 -1.15 -16.74
N HIS A 171 -3.78 -0.51 -15.63
CA HIS A 171 -2.45 0.01 -15.35
C HIS A 171 -1.76 -0.82 -14.25
N ARG A 172 -0.45 -1.06 -14.41
CA ARG A 172 0.41 -1.80 -13.45
C ARG A 172 0.33 -1.26 -12.03
N PHE A 173 0.03 0.02 -11.93
CA PHE A 173 -0.12 0.77 -10.71
C PHE A 173 -1.03 0.09 -9.64
N MET A 174 -2.25 -0.32 -10.01
CA MET A 174 -3.17 -0.94 -9.03
C MET A 174 -2.63 -2.25 -8.46
N ILE A 175 -1.94 -3.02 -9.30
CA ILE A 175 -1.29 -4.25 -8.88
C ILE A 175 -0.15 -3.93 -7.92
N MET A 176 0.66 -2.91 -8.21
CA MET A 176 1.75 -2.52 -7.32
C MET A 176 1.27 -2.00 -5.95
N ILE A 177 0.18 -1.24 -5.89
CA ILE A 177 -0.46 -0.92 -4.60
C ILE A 177 -0.83 -2.21 -3.88
N SER A 178 -1.47 -3.15 -4.58
CA SER A 178 -1.94 -4.39 -3.95
C SER A 178 -0.79 -5.23 -3.39
N ILE A 179 0.39 -5.21 -4.01
CA ILE A 179 1.62 -5.85 -3.50
C ILE A 179 2.00 -5.20 -2.15
N VAL A 180 2.13 -3.87 -2.11
CA VAL A 180 2.54 -3.16 -0.89
C VAL A 180 1.53 -3.35 0.23
N MET A 181 0.24 -3.20 -0.09
CA MET A 181 -0.86 -3.44 0.87
C MET A 181 -0.84 -4.88 1.37
N SER A 182 -0.69 -5.86 0.48
CA SER A 182 -0.67 -7.27 0.88
C SER A 182 0.51 -7.59 1.79
N ALA A 183 1.70 -7.04 1.48
CA ALA A 183 2.89 -7.21 2.32
C ALA A 183 2.72 -6.58 3.71
N ALA A 184 2.21 -5.35 3.79
CA ALA A 184 1.99 -4.65 5.06
C ALA A 184 0.95 -5.35 5.93
N PHE A 185 -0.14 -5.84 5.33
CA PHE A 185 -1.18 -6.57 6.05
C PHE A 185 -0.74 -7.98 6.46
N LEU A 186 0.09 -8.63 5.63
CA LEU A 186 0.66 -9.93 5.98
C LEU A 186 1.59 -9.79 7.19
N GLU A 187 2.44 -8.76 7.21
CA GLU A 187 3.27 -8.44 8.39
C GLU A 187 2.39 -8.21 9.63
N GLY A 188 1.37 -7.36 9.52
CA GLY A 188 0.47 -7.07 10.64
C GLY A 188 -0.26 -8.31 11.16
N LEU A 189 -0.67 -9.21 10.27
CA LEU A 189 -1.33 -10.46 10.64
C LEU A 189 -0.36 -11.42 11.36
N LEU A 190 0.90 -11.47 10.91
CA LEU A 190 1.93 -12.30 11.54
C LEU A 190 2.37 -11.74 12.90
N SER A 191 2.50 -10.41 13.03
CA SER A 191 2.96 -9.77 14.27
C SER A 191 1.89 -9.68 15.36
N GLN A 192 0.60 -9.62 15.01
CA GLN A 192 -0.51 -9.56 15.97
C GLN A 192 -1.01 -10.94 16.44
N GLY A 193 -0.18 -11.98 16.32
CA GLY A 193 -0.53 -13.32 16.79
C GLY A 193 -1.51 -14.07 15.89
N GLY A 194 -1.65 -13.69 14.62
CA GLY A 194 -2.44 -14.46 13.65
C GLY A 194 -1.96 -15.90 13.52
N VAL A 195 -0.65 -16.14 13.65
CA VAL A 195 -0.09 -17.51 13.68
C VAL A 195 -0.48 -18.27 14.94
N ALA A 196 -0.54 -17.59 16.10
CA ALA A 196 -0.97 -18.24 17.35
C ALA A 196 -2.42 -18.74 17.26
N ARG A 197 -3.29 -18.02 16.54
CA ARG A 197 -4.68 -18.45 16.26
C ARG A 197 -4.77 -19.73 15.43
N LEU A 198 -3.73 -20.07 14.66
CA LEU A 198 -3.67 -21.33 13.92
C LEU A 198 -3.29 -22.52 14.80
N GLY A 199 -2.49 -22.29 15.85
CA GLY A 199 -2.00 -23.35 16.74
C GLY A 199 -3.00 -23.76 17.82
N THR A 200 -3.79 -22.81 18.31
CA THR A 200 -4.82 -23.05 19.33
C THR A 200 -6.12 -22.34 18.94
N PRO A 201 -6.85 -22.84 17.94
CA PRO A 201 -8.06 -22.17 17.49
C PRO A 201 -9.11 -22.21 18.60
N SER A 202 -9.55 -21.02 19.04
CA SER A 202 -10.67 -20.89 19.99
C SER A 202 -11.99 -21.32 19.35
N GLU A 203 -12.14 -21.07 18.04
CA GLU A 203 -13.30 -21.45 17.24
C GLU A 203 -12.88 -21.86 15.82
N VAL A 204 -13.64 -22.77 15.19
CA VAL A 204 -13.39 -23.24 13.81
C VAL A 204 -13.48 -22.10 12.79
N VAL A 205 -14.37 -21.13 13.05
CA VAL A 205 -14.57 -19.97 12.16
C VAL A 205 -13.34 -19.06 12.17
N ASP A 206 -12.76 -18.78 13.34
CA ASP A 206 -11.55 -17.96 13.48
C ASP A 206 -10.35 -18.58 12.78
N PHE A 207 -10.21 -19.90 12.88
CA PHE A 207 -9.18 -20.65 12.17
C PHE A 207 -9.34 -20.52 10.65
N GLY A 208 -10.52 -20.84 10.13
CA GLY A 208 -10.82 -20.79 8.70
C GLY A 208 -10.64 -19.38 8.14
N ALA A 209 -11.13 -18.36 8.84
CA ALA A 209 -10.99 -16.97 8.45
C ALA A 209 -9.52 -16.51 8.43
N THR A 210 -8.72 -16.92 9.41
CA THR A 210 -7.28 -16.62 9.46
C THR A 210 -6.54 -17.28 8.27
N LEU A 211 -6.88 -18.52 7.92
CA LEU A 211 -6.33 -19.19 6.73
C LEU A 211 -6.70 -18.48 5.44
N LEU A 212 -7.96 -18.06 5.28
CA LEU A 212 -8.39 -17.28 4.12
C LEU A 212 -7.62 -15.95 4.03
N MET A 213 -7.42 -15.26 5.15
CA MET A 213 -6.64 -14.02 5.19
C MET A 213 -5.19 -14.25 4.76
N LEU A 214 -4.49 -15.22 5.35
CA LEU A 214 -3.09 -15.54 5.02
C LEU A 214 -2.93 -16.00 3.56
N GLY A 215 -3.77 -16.95 3.13
CA GLY A 215 -3.74 -17.50 1.78
C GLY A 215 -4.06 -16.44 0.74
N GLY A 216 -5.09 -15.62 0.99
CA GLY A 216 -5.50 -14.54 0.10
C GLY A 216 -4.40 -13.48 -0.10
N LEU A 217 -3.81 -12.97 0.98
CA LEU A 217 -2.72 -11.98 0.91
C LEU A 217 -1.47 -12.56 0.25
N THR A 218 -1.10 -13.80 0.57
CA THR A 218 0.08 -14.46 -0.01
C THR A 218 -0.09 -14.68 -1.50
N ALA A 219 -1.26 -15.18 -1.93
CA ALA A 219 -1.59 -15.35 -3.35
C ALA A 219 -1.58 -14.01 -4.09
N ALA A 220 -2.20 -12.97 -3.51
CA ALA A 220 -2.22 -11.63 -4.09
C ALA A 220 -0.82 -11.03 -4.24
N LEU A 221 0.02 -11.18 -3.20
CA LEU A 221 1.39 -10.70 -3.20
C LEU A 221 2.24 -11.37 -4.28
N ILE A 222 2.26 -12.70 -4.32
CA ILE A 222 3.07 -13.47 -5.28
C ILE A 222 2.59 -13.22 -6.71
N ALA A 223 1.29 -13.33 -6.97
CA ALA A 223 0.73 -13.10 -8.29
C ALA A 223 0.93 -11.66 -8.76
N GLY A 224 0.81 -10.70 -7.85
CA GLY A 224 1.08 -9.29 -8.13
C GLY A 224 2.52 -9.06 -8.55
N ILE A 225 3.49 -9.62 -7.82
CA ILE A 225 4.92 -9.54 -8.18
C ILE A 225 5.14 -10.12 -9.58
N ILE A 226 4.62 -11.32 -9.86
CA ILE A 226 4.73 -11.98 -11.17
C ILE A 226 4.13 -11.11 -12.29
N ALA A 227 3.01 -10.43 -12.03
CA ALA A 227 2.35 -9.56 -13.01
C ALA A 227 3.19 -8.33 -13.38
N VAL A 228 4.01 -7.82 -12.46
CA VAL A 228 4.81 -6.59 -12.64
C VAL A 228 6.20 -6.89 -13.20
N LEU A 229 6.72 -8.11 -13.01
CA LEU A 229 8.05 -8.49 -13.49
C LEU A 229 8.20 -8.32 -15.03
N PRO A 230 9.35 -7.82 -15.51
CA PRO A 230 9.58 -7.66 -16.94
C PRO A 230 9.60 -9.03 -17.64
N ARG A 231 8.65 -9.30 -18.54
CA ARG A 231 8.67 -10.50 -19.39
C ARG A 231 9.80 -10.38 -20.43
N ARG A 232 11.03 -10.68 -20.04
CA ARG A 232 12.20 -10.64 -20.93
C ARG A 232 12.26 -11.79 -21.94
N ALA A 233 11.44 -12.83 -21.79
CA ALA A 233 11.73 -14.12 -22.40
C ALA A 233 11.14 -14.40 -23.80
N ALA A 234 10.07 -13.72 -24.26
CA ALA A 234 9.39 -14.15 -25.50
C ALA A 234 9.97 -13.59 -26.81
N ARG A 235 11.04 -12.78 -26.77
CA ARG A 235 11.61 -12.14 -27.98
C ARG A 235 12.83 -12.84 -28.59
N LEU A 236 13.34 -13.89 -27.95
CA LEU A 236 14.53 -14.62 -28.44
C LEU A 236 14.20 -15.85 -29.31
N GLU A 237 12.92 -16.26 -29.39
CA GLU A 237 12.52 -17.46 -30.16
C GLU A 237 12.01 -17.16 -31.57
N THR A 238 11.71 -15.92 -31.92
CA THR A 238 11.26 -15.54 -33.28
C THR A 238 12.37 -14.98 -34.17
N SER A 239 13.65 -15.09 -33.77
CA SER A 239 14.80 -14.65 -34.55
C SER A 239 15.68 -15.80 -35.05
N ARG A 240 15.11 -16.99 -35.21
CA ARG A 240 15.70 -18.15 -35.92
C ARG A 240 14.78 -18.54 -37.06
#